data_AF-A0A164U971-F1
#
_entry.id   AF-A0A164U971-F1
#
_cell.length_a   1.000
_cell.length_b   1.000
_cell.length_c   1.000
_cell.angle_alpha   90.00
_cell.angle_beta   90.00
_cell.angle_gamma   90.00
#
_symmetry.space_group_name_H-M   'P 1'
#
loop_
_entity.id
_entity.type
_entity.pdbx_description
1 polymer ?
#
loop_
_entity_poly.entity_id
_entity_poly.type
_entity_poly.pdbx_seq_one_letter_code
_entity_poly.pdbx_strand_id
1 'polypeptide(L)'
;MLLAVPYDVLHHIIVLLAVDPVLGPPANLVPLLSVNRFLHDTIHNNHNLFRDIFSIKFDHAAPARRLPASAMHASNVARELKERCLLMRRLRSRDLAHPNVQLDLWKSLVMLLENDGANYSQLVHYAQLPLLLAEWRTSRLNQGKDTNGGYPLENPANSLVLWLTWLTQSRDDVKHEVANKTDSIMPLLLSPFLFAPFKYANAFIPDAHYELPLRPTQPSFSLPFSFRSTHGLYPVYRPQVIYPDGLTTARHIPDPPTIIHFGCKLYLTPPILAHAAQLLSFVRWEFRGARPSSEAPPTRAYRDANGLHGATVEDFDHFNTISRTPFNPIVSLTTGIDESASKRFDVDWQRLNECGNLFDEPATKHFAHVPGSLSGQWAGRLLVPGNTETHFELIGRPDIPAGFNAIFFTGFVNIRIREWHCPTTEDPLGCGDVDALDGLSNAWLPRSIRTSTGHDEQGDFLRIYDVSEATTHKYYERLPNRPIHHDPDVCPLCQDPSEGESTAEDRESPPGYSIPDMACPGFTDVIVTGETDPDHAQAWGGFKFIGRVRLYDGLIVLLREWAIDEPNVHGRWLFRGYLNGGQNWVGRWREGGTDLKVPGMEGPFTLNKYDEL
;
A
#
# COMPACT_ATOMS: atom_id res chain seq x y z
N MET A 1 28.67 12.57 -45.30
CA MET A 1 29.47 12.05 -44.17
C MET A 1 28.70 11.01 -43.36
N LEU A 2 27.53 11.33 -42.79
CA LEU A 2 26.71 10.38 -42.00
C LEU A 2 26.20 9.13 -42.76
N LEU A 3 26.06 9.20 -44.10
CA LEU A 3 25.68 8.05 -44.92
C LEU A 3 26.87 7.15 -45.32
N ALA A 4 28.09 7.54 -44.96
CA ALA A 4 29.32 6.81 -45.30
C ALA A 4 29.90 6.02 -44.11
N VAL A 5 29.30 6.13 -42.93
CA VAL A 5 29.70 5.39 -41.72
C VAL A 5 28.95 4.04 -41.66
N PRO A 6 29.55 2.99 -41.08
CA PRO A 6 28.87 1.71 -40.87
C PRO A 6 27.60 1.86 -40.04
N TYR A 7 26.63 0.97 -40.27
CA TYR A 7 25.32 1.02 -39.63
C TYR A 7 25.40 1.04 -38.10
N ASP A 8 26.25 0.19 -37.50
CA ASP A 8 26.38 0.11 -36.04
C ASP A 8 26.95 1.41 -35.43
N VAL A 9 27.87 2.05 -36.15
CA VAL A 9 28.44 3.34 -35.75
C VAL A 9 27.38 4.44 -35.86
N LEU A 10 26.62 4.45 -36.95
CA LEU A 10 25.51 5.37 -37.13
C LEU A 10 24.44 5.19 -36.05
N HIS A 11 24.08 3.94 -35.71
CA HIS A 11 23.15 3.61 -34.63
C HIS A 11 23.63 4.18 -33.29
N HIS A 12 24.90 3.95 -32.93
CA HIS A 12 25.45 4.47 -31.68
C HIS A 12 25.47 6.00 -31.63
N ILE A 13 25.85 6.67 -32.73
CA ILE A 13 25.79 8.14 -32.85
C ILE A 13 24.35 8.63 -32.63
N ILE A 14 23.37 7.97 -33.23
CA ILE A 14 21.96 8.35 -33.10
C ILE A 14 21.46 8.15 -31.67
N VAL A 15 21.83 7.05 -30.99
CA VAL A 15 21.50 6.84 -29.57
C VAL A 15 22.08 7.96 -28.71
N LEU A 16 23.38 8.25 -28.85
CA LEU A 16 24.05 9.32 -28.07
C LEU A 16 23.38 10.68 -28.31
N LEU A 17 23.03 10.99 -29.55
CA LEU A 17 22.32 12.22 -29.88
C LEU A 17 20.91 12.25 -29.28
N ALA A 18 20.19 11.13 -29.32
CA ALA A 18 18.83 11.03 -28.80
C ALA A 18 18.75 11.16 -27.28
N VAL A 19 19.79 10.72 -26.57
CA VAL A 19 19.85 10.73 -25.11
C VAL A 19 20.48 11.99 -24.53
N ASP A 20 20.88 12.96 -25.36
CA ASP A 20 21.35 14.28 -24.91
C ASP A 20 20.27 15.36 -25.21
N PRO A 21 19.74 16.08 -24.21
CA PRO A 21 19.87 15.80 -22.78
C PRO A 21 19.14 14.50 -22.39
N VAL A 22 19.55 13.88 -21.27
CA VAL A 22 18.96 12.62 -20.78
C VAL A 22 17.49 12.81 -20.42
N LEU A 23 17.17 13.95 -19.80
CA LEU A 23 15.82 14.29 -19.41
C LEU A 23 14.99 14.81 -20.59
N GLY A 24 13.74 14.37 -20.64
CA GLY A 24 12.78 14.74 -21.66
C GLY A 24 12.85 13.91 -22.95
N PRO A 25 12.01 14.27 -23.94
CA PRO A 25 11.98 13.62 -25.25
C PRO A 25 13.31 13.71 -26.00
N PRO A 26 13.60 12.80 -26.95
CA PRO A 26 14.81 12.83 -27.77
C PRO A 26 14.75 13.98 -28.81
N ALA A 27 14.79 15.22 -28.35
CA ALA A 27 14.58 16.42 -29.15
C ALA A 27 15.64 16.59 -30.24
N ASN A 28 16.88 16.18 -29.96
CA ASN A 28 18.00 16.24 -30.89
C ASN A 28 17.89 15.25 -32.07
N LEU A 29 16.92 14.32 -32.05
CA LEU A 29 16.59 13.51 -33.24
C LEU A 29 15.81 14.30 -34.31
N VAL A 30 15.08 15.36 -33.92
CA VAL A 30 14.21 16.09 -34.85
C VAL A 30 14.98 16.72 -36.02
N PRO A 31 16.12 17.42 -35.81
CA PRO A 31 16.93 17.92 -36.90
C PRO A 31 17.46 16.80 -37.80
N LEU A 32 17.87 15.66 -37.22
CA LEU A 32 18.43 14.54 -37.96
C LEU A 32 17.38 13.85 -38.86
N LEU A 33 16.16 13.68 -38.34
CA LEU A 33 15.01 13.18 -39.10
C LEU A 33 14.64 14.10 -40.27
N SER A 34 15.03 15.38 -40.21
CA SER A 34 14.73 16.38 -41.23
C SER A 34 15.79 16.47 -42.33
N VAL A 35 16.89 15.71 -42.23
CA VAL A 35 18.03 15.81 -43.18
C VAL A 35 17.68 15.23 -44.55
N ASN A 36 17.17 13.99 -44.61
CA ASN A 36 16.68 13.37 -45.84
C ASN A 36 15.72 12.20 -45.57
N ARG A 37 15.01 11.76 -46.61
CA ARG A 37 14.06 10.63 -46.54
C ARG A 37 14.70 9.33 -46.08
N PHE A 38 15.91 9.02 -46.55
CA PHE A 38 16.60 7.79 -46.18
C PHE A 38 16.88 7.70 -44.67
N LEU A 39 17.44 8.76 -44.08
CA LEU A 39 17.70 8.83 -42.63
C LEU A 39 16.40 8.85 -41.85
N HIS A 40 15.40 9.60 -42.33
CA HIS A 40 14.08 9.59 -41.75
C HIS A 40 13.53 8.16 -41.63
N ASP A 41 13.50 7.41 -42.73
CA ASP A 41 12.90 6.07 -42.77
C ASP A 41 13.75 5.05 -42.00
N THR A 42 15.08 5.20 -42.02
CA THR A 42 16.02 4.36 -41.25
C THR A 42 15.82 4.55 -39.74
N ILE A 43 15.61 5.77 -39.27
CA ILE A 43 15.43 6.07 -37.84
C ILE A 43 14.00 5.77 -37.39
N HIS A 44 13.01 6.23 -38.15
CA HIS A 44 11.60 6.19 -37.77
C HIS A 44 11.06 4.77 -37.56
N ASN A 45 11.56 3.80 -38.33
CA ASN A 45 11.11 2.41 -38.30
C ASN A 45 12.02 1.48 -37.47
N ASN A 46 13.09 2.01 -36.87
CA ASN A 46 14.05 1.21 -36.12
C ASN A 46 13.63 1.06 -34.65
N HIS A 47 12.88 -0.01 -34.36
CA HIS A 47 12.43 -0.32 -33.01
C HIS A 47 13.59 -0.61 -32.03
N ASN A 48 14.69 -1.22 -32.51
CA ASN A 48 15.85 -1.51 -31.67
C ASN A 48 16.54 -0.22 -31.21
N LEU A 49 16.65 0.78 -32.09
CA LEU A 49 17.14 2.10 -31.75
C LEU A 49 16.31 2.75 -30.63
N PHE A 50 14.98 2.73 -30.76
CA PHE A 50 14.12 3.30 -29.72
C PHE A 50 14.14 2.51 -28.41
N ARG A 51 14.31 1.19 -28.45
CA ARG A 51 14.52 0.38 -27.26
C ARG A 51 15.82 0.79 -26.53
N ASP A 52 16.91 0.98 -27.27
CA ASP A 52 18.19 1.38 -26.69
C ASP A 52 18.14 2.83 -26.15
N ILE A 53 17.38 3.72 -26.79
CA ILE A 53 17.09 5.06 -26.24
C ILE A 53 16.27 4.96 -24.94
N PHE A 54 15.29 4.06 -24.90
CA PHE A 54 14.44 3.86 -23.73
C PHE A 54 15.24 3.37 -22.53
N SER A 55 16.12 2.38 -22.70
CA SER A 55 16.91 1.80 -21.61
C SER A 55 17.87 2.79 -20.94
N ILE A 56 18.24 3.88 -21.64
CA ILE A 56 19.05 4.98 -21.10
C ILE A 56 18.18 6.05 -20.42
N LYS A 57 16.99 6.34 -20.98
CA LYS A 57 16.13 7.44 -20.51
C LYS A 57 15.17 7.06 -19.38
N PHE A 58 14.82 5.78 -19.26
CA PHE A 58 13.77 5.28 -18.37
C PHE A 58 14.17 3.95 -17.71
N ASP A 59 13.61 3.70 -16.54
CA ASP A 59 13.79 2.44 -15.84
C ASP A 59 12.95 1.35 -16.51
N HIS A 60 13.53 0.16 -16.67
CA HIS A 60 12.95 -0.97 -17.40
C HIS A 60 13.12 -2.32 -16.69
N ALA A 61 13.80 -2.36 -15.54
CA ALA A 61 14.00 -3.59 -14.80
C ALA A 61 12.68 -4.11 -14.20
N ALA A 62 11.89 -3.25 -13.57
CA ALA A 62 10.59 -3.62 -13.02
C ALA A 62 9.60 -4.18 -14.05
N PRO A 63 9.32 -3.54 -15.21
CA PRO A 63 8.43 -4.13 -16.21
C PRO A 63 8.98 -5.46 -16.76
N ALA A 64 10.30 -5.59 -16.92
CA ALA A 64 10.90 -6.86 -17.35
C ALA A 64 10.70 -8.01 -16.34
N ARG A 65 10.59 -7.71 -15.04
CA ARG A 65 10.27 -8.71 -14.00
C ARG A 65 8.77 -9.00 -13.88
N ARG A 66 7.92 -7.98 -14.08
CA ARG A 66 6.49 -8.03 -13.76
C ARG A 66 5.60 -8.43 -14.94
N LEU A 67 6.09 -8.26 -16.18
CA LEU A 67 5.32 -8.50 -17.40
C LEU A 67 5.83 -9.73 -18.14
N PRO A 68 5.01 -10.34 -19.02
CA PRO A 68 5.46 -11.41 -19.91
C PRO A 68 6.66 -10.97 -20.75
N ALA A 69 7.54 -11.91 -21.12
CA ALA A 69 8.72 -11.62 -21.93
C ALA A 69 8.40 -10.92 -23.27
N SER A 70 7.21 -11.19 -23.83
CA SER A 70 6.70 -10.54 -25.05
C SER A 70 6.42 -9.03 -24.90
N ALA A 71 6.16 -8.55 -23.67
CA ALA A 71 6.01 -7.13 -23.38
C ALA A 71 7.30 -6.35 -23.67
N MET A 72 8.45 -7.00 -23.47
CA MET A 72 9.77 -6.40 -23.65
C MET A 72 10.28 -6.44 -25.10
N HIS A 73 9.45 -6.84 -26.07
CA HIS A 73 9.78 -6.72 -27.49
C HIS A 73 10.07 -5.27 -27.89
N ALA A 74 11.06 -5.08 -28.79
CA ALA A 74 11.53 -3.76 -29.18
C ALA A 74 10.41 -2.82 -29.70
N SER A 75 9.41 -3.37 -30.41
CA SER A 75 8.25 -2.62 -30.90
C SER A 75 7.38 -2.06 -29.76
N ASN A 76 7.17 -2.84 -28.70
CA ASN A 76 6.42 -2.45 -27.52
C ASN A 76 7.16 -1.39 -26.70
N VAL A 77 8.46 -1.60 -26.47
CA VAL A 77 9.32 -0.62 -25.78
C VAL A 77 9.41 0.69 -26.57
N ALA A 78 9.54 0.63 -27.89
CA ALA A 78 9.56 1.81 -28.76
C ALA A 78 8.25 2.61 -28.69
N ARG A 79 7.10 1.93 -28.57
CA ARG A 79 5.80 2.57 -28.37
C ARG A 79 5.69 3.19 -26.98
N GLU A 80 6.12 2.49 -25.93
CA GLU A 80 6.15 3.03 -24.57
C GLU A 80 7.03 4.29 -24.47
N LEU A 81 8.18 4.33 -25.15
CA LEU A 81 9.02 5.54 -25.25
C LEU A 81 8.23 6.75 -25.76
N LYS A 82 7.49 6.57 -26.86
CA LYS A 82 6.68 7.63 -27.48
C LYS A 82 5.56 8.07 -26.52
N GLU A 83 4.88 7.12 -25.89
CA GLU A 83 3.78 7.38 -24.95
C GLU A 83 4.26 8.17 -23.73
N ARG A 84 5.38 7.77 -23.10
CA ARG A 84 5.98 8.49 -21.96
C ARG A 84 6.43 9.90 -22.37
N CYS A 85 7.01 10.07 -23.55
CA CYS A 85 7.39 11.40 -24.06
C CYS A 85 6.18 12.33 -24.24
N LEU A 86 5.05 11.82 -24.72
CA LEU A 86 3.81 12.60 -24.87
C LEU A 86 3.18 12.93 -23.53
N LEU A 87 3.11 11.94 -22.62
CA LEU A 87 2.65 12.12 -21.24
C LEU A 87 3.42 13.23 -20.54
N MET A 88 4.75 13.21 -20.57
CA MET A 88 5.56 14.21 -19.89
C MET A 88 5.33 15.64 -20.42
N ARG A 89 5.07 15.80 -21.73
CA ARG A 89 4.72 17.11 -22.30
C ARG A 89 3.38 17.61 -21.80
N ARG A 90 2.37 16.73 -21.68
CA ARG A 90 1.04 17.06 -21.15
C ARG A 90 1.09 17.39 -19.66
N LEU A 91 1.83 16.63 -18.86
CA LEU A 91 2.04 16.95 -17.44
C LEU A 91 2.67 18.34 -17.29
N ARG A 92 3.69 18.64 -18.11
CA ARG A 92 4.39 19.93 -18.08
C ARG A 92 3.52 21.11 -18.51
N SER A 93 2.52 20.91 -19.37
CA SER A 93 1.56 21.98 -19.72
C SER A 93 0.62 22.34 -18.57
N ARG A 94 0.51 21.47 -17.55
CA ARG A 94 -0.35 21.66 -16.36
C ARG A 94 -1.83 21.90 -16.71
N ASP A 95 -2.27 21.40 -17.86
CA ASP A 95 -3.67 21.49 -18.25
C ASP A 95 -4.47 20.41 -17.50
N LEU A 96 -5.05 20.80 -16.36
CA LEU A 96 -5.88 19.90 -15.57
C LEU A 96 -7.17 19.51 -16.32
N ALA A 97 -7.62 20.29 -17.30
CA ALA A 97 -8.82 20.00 -18.09
C ALA A 97 -8.52 19.06 -19.28
N HIS A 98 -7.25 18.70 -19.51
CA HIS A 98 -6.87 17.83 -20.60
C HIS A 98 -7.58 16.46 -20.48
N PRO A 99 -8.20 15.93 -21.56
CA PRO A 99 -9.00 14.70 -21.49
C PRO A 99 -8.21 13.47 -21.03
N ASN A 100 -6.91 13.43 -21.30
CA ASN A 100 -6.01 12.34 -20.88
C ASN A 100 -5.39 12.52 -19.49
N VAL A 101 -5.71 13.57 -18.73
CA VAL A 101 -5.02 13.85 -17.45
C VAL A 101 -5.09 12.66 -16.47
N GLN A 102 -6.23 11.98 -16.39
CA GLN A 102 -6.39 10.82 -15.52
C GLN A 102 -5.54 9.63 -15.99
N LEU A 103 -5.45 9.39 -17.31
CA LEU A 103 -4.57 8.36 -17.87
C LEU A 103 -3.09 8.70 -17.63
N ASP A 104 -2.73 9.98 -17.70
CA ASP A 104 -1.37 10.45 -17.41
C ASP A 104 -1.01 10.26 -15.94
N LEU A 105 -1.95 10.49 -15.01
CA LEU A 105 -1.77 10.19 -13.59
C LEU A 105 -1.57 8.69 -13.35
N TRP A 106 -2.35 7.82 -14.04
CA TRP A 106 -2.17 6.37 -13.96
C TRP A 106 -0.80 5.91 -14.43
N LYS A 107 -0.39 6.33 -15.62
CA LYS A 107 0.94 6.00 -16.16
C LYS A 107 2.06 6.59 -15.28
N SER A 108 1.86 7.76 -14.69
CA SER A 108 2.83 8.35 -13.73
C SER A 108 2.95 7.49 -12.47
N LEU A 109 1.86 6.92 -11.96
CA LEU A 109 1.90 6.03 -10.80
C LEU A 109 2.72 4.80 -11.14
N VAL A 110 2.43 4.14 -12.27
CA VAL A 110 3.18 2.97 -12.73
C VAL A 110 4.66 3.29 -12.89
N MET A 111 5.00 4.40 -13.55
CA MET A 111 6.40 4.83 -13.70
C MET A 111 7.13 5.02 -12.35
N LEU A 112 6.44 5.49 -11.30
CA LEU A 112 7.03 5.61 -9.96
C LEU A 112 7.16 4.28 -9.22
N LEU A 113 6.23 3.34 -9.42
CA LEU A 113 6.35 1.97 -8.88
C LEU A 113 7.45 1.15 -9.58
N GLU A 114 7.83 1.55 -10.79
CA GLU A 114 8.92 0.98 -11.58
C GLU A 114 10.26 1.71 -11.39
N ASN A 115 10.29 2.75 -10.57
CA ASN A 115 11.42 3.66 -10.53
C ASN A 115 12.63 3.04 -9.83
N ASP A 116 13.75 3.04 -10.55
CA ASP A 116 15.10 2.79 -10.05
C ASP A 116 15.98 4.06 -10.16
N GLY A 117 15.41 5.18 -10.61
CA GLY A 117 15.99 6.53 -10.52
C GLY A 117 15.66 7.40 -11.74
N ALA A 118 15.59 6.80 -12.93
CA ALA A 118 15.36 7.54 -14.17
C ALA A 118 13.92 8.02 -14.29
N ASN A 119 12.93 7.19 -13.96
CA ASN A 119 11.51 7.54 -14.10
C ASN A 119 11.11 8.72 -13.21
N TYR A 120 11.62 8.78 -11.98
CA TYR A 120 11.42 9.89 -11.06
C TYR A 120 12.01 11.17 -11.64
N SER A 121 13.24 11.11 -12.13
CA SER A 121 13.91 12.29 -12.70
C SER A 121 13.15 12.85 -13.91
N GLN A 122 12.60 11.96 -14.74
CA GLN A 122 11.74 12.32 -15.87
C GLN A 122 10.43 13.00 -15.41
N LEU A 123 9.73 12.43 -14.42
CA LEU A 123 8.45 12.96 -13.95
C LEU A 123 8.60 14.25 -13.12
N VAL A 124 9.60 14.31 -12.25
CA VAL A 124 9.77 15.41 -11.30
C VAL A 124 10.55 16.56 -11.91
N HIS A 125 11.73 16.30 -12.49
CA HIS A 125 12.60 17.38 -12.96
C HIS A 125 12.24 17.87 -14.36
N TYR A 126 11.86 16.97 -15.28
CA TYR A 126 11.44 17.38 -16.63
C TYR A 126 9.95 17.70 -16.73
N ALA A 127 9.08 16.77 -16.32
CA ALA A 127 7.64 16.90 -16.50
C ALA A 127 6.96 17.80 -15.45
N GLN A 128 7.67 18.16 -14.37
CA GLN A 128 7.19 19.02 -13.29
C GLN A 128 5.90 18.49 -12.64
N LEU A 129 5.77 17.16 -12.53
CA LEU A 129 4.60 16.50 -11.95
C LEU A 129 4.19 17.10 -10.59
N PRO A 130 5.09 17.40 -9.62
CA PRO A 130 4.70 17.98 -8.35
C PRO A 130 3.92 19.31 -8.44
N LEU A 131 4.19 20.14 -9.46
CA LEU A 131 3.48 21.40 -9.66
C LEU A 131 2.03 21.15 -10.11
N LEU A 132 1.82 20.20 -11.03
CA LEU A 132 0.49 19.77 -11.45
C LEU A 132 -0.31 19.20 -10.26
N LEU A 133 0.34 18.36 -9.45
CA LEU A 133 -0.29 17.77 -8.26
C LEU A 133 -0.68 18.84 -7.24
N ALA A 134 0.18 19.83 -7.00
CA ALA A 134 -0.11 20.95 -6.10
C ALA A 134 -1.34 21.74 -6.57
N GLU A 135 -1.41 22.07 -7.86
CA GLU A 135 -2.55 22.77 -8.46
C GLU A 135 -3.84 21.96 -8.33
N TRP A 136 -3.79 20.64 -8.57
CA TRP A 136 -4.94 19.76 -8.37
C TRP A 136 -5.42 19.75 -6.92
N ARG A 137 -4.50 19.62 -5.95
CA ARG A 137 -4.86 19.59 -4.52
C ARG A 137 -5.59 20.86 -4.08
N THR A 138 -5.17 22.02 -4.60
CA THR A 138 -5.78 23.30 -4.24
C THR A 138 -7.08 23.60 -5.01
N SER A 139 -7.22 23.14 -6.25
CA SER A 139 -8.35 23.53 -7.13
C SER A 139 -9.42 22.45 -7.32
N ARG A 140 -9.07 21.16 -7.20
CA ARG A 140 -9.94 20.04 -7.60
C ARG A 140 -10.17 18.97 -6.55
N LEU A 141 -9.29 18.81 -5.56
CA LEU A 141 -9.44 17.76 -4.54
C LEU A 141 -10.82 17.81 -3.84
N ASN A 142 -11.31 19.02 -3.59
CA ASN A 142 -12.59 19.30 -2.95
C ASN A 142 -13.74 19.56 -3.94
N GLN A 143 -13.52 19.44 -5.26
CA GLN A 143 -14.57 19.64 -6.24
C GLN A 143 -15.65 18.58 -6.05
N GLY A 144 -16.92 19.01 -6.04
CA GLY A 144 -18.07 18.13 -5.80
C GLY A 144 -18.33 17.78 -4.34
N LYS A 145 -17.57 18.35 -3.38
CA LYS A 145 -17.84 18.14 -1.96
C LYS A 145 -19.22 18.67 -1.54
N ASP A 146 -19.69 19.76 -2.14
CA ASP A 146 -20.94 20.41 -1.76
C ASP A 146 -22.15 19.50 -2.05
N THR A 147 -22.07 18.70 -3.11
CA THR A 147 -23.05 17.66 -3.44
C THR A 147 -22.82 16.35 -2.68
N ASN A 148 -21.76 16.24 -1.89
CA ASN A 148 -21.38 15.07 -1.10
C ASN A 148 -21.34 15.39 0.41
N GLY A 149 -22.19 16.31 0.88
CA GLY A 149 -22.30 16.66 2.30
C GLY A 149 -21.03 17.33 2.87
N GLY A 150 -20.27 18.05 2.05
CA GLY A 150 -19.01 18.67 2.43
C GLY A 150 -17.80 17.72 2.42
N TYR A 151 -18.01 16.42 2.19
CA TYR A 151 -16.94 15.43 2.11
C TYR A 151 -16.28 15.41 0.71
N PRO A 152 -14.94 15.42 0.62
CA PRO A 152 -14.24 15.20 -0.64
C PRO A 152 -14.68 13.90 -1.34
N LEU A 153 -14.72 13.90 -2.67
CA LEU A 153 -15.06 12.71 -3.43
C LEU A 153 -13.91 11.70 -3.42
N GLU A 154 -14.22 10.43 -3.15
CA GLU A 154 -13.31 9.32 -3.42
C GLU A 154 -13.46 8.90 -4.88
N ASN A 155 -12.46 9.25 -5.71
CA ASN A 155 -12.42 8.88 -7.12
C ASN A 155 -10.98 8.53 -7.54
N PRO A 156 -10.79 7.88 -8.70
CA PRO A 156 -9.45 7.48 -9.16
C PRO A 156 -8.47 8.66 -9.25
N ALA A 157 -8.89 9.81 -9.78
CA ALA A 157 -8.00 10.95 -9.95
C ALA A 157 -7.50 11.52 -8.61
N ASN A 158 -8.38 11.70 -7.61
CA ASN A 158 -8.00 12.14 -6.28
C ASN A 158 -7.09 11.13 -5.59
N SER A 159 -7.37 9.82 -5.74
CA SER A 159 -6.49 8.78 -5.20
C SER A 159 -5.09 8.86 -5.80
N LEU A 160 -4.99 8.89 -7.14
CA LEU A 160 -3.72 9.00 -7.85
C LEU A 160 -2.96 10.27 -7.46
N VAL A 161 -3.64 11.41 -7.34
CA VAL A 161 -2.99 12.67 -6.96
C VAL A 161 -2.37 12.60 -5.57
N LEU A 162 -3.06 12.03 -4.59
CA LEU A 162 -2.51 11.91 -3.22
C LEU A 162 -1.35 10.91 -3.17
N TRP A 163 -1.47 9.77 -3.85
CA TRP A 163 -0.39 8.78 -3.93
C TRP A 163 0.83 9.32 -4.68
N LEU A 164 0.65 9.97 -5.82
CA LEU A 164 1.74 10.62 -6.55
C LEU A 164 2.37 11.73 -5.71
N THR A 165 1.58 12.47 -4.92
CA THR A 165 2.12 13.46 -3.98
C THR A 165 3.00 12.78 -2.94
N TRP A 166 2.52 11.69 -2.33
CA TRP A 166 3.30 10.90 -1.37
C TRP A 166 4.60 10.36 -1.97
N LEU A 167 4.54 9.78 -3.18
CA LEU A 167 5.68 9.17 -3.84
C LEU A 167 6.70 10.18 -4.37
N THR A 168 6.33 11.46 -4.50
CA THR A 168 7.23 12.52 -5.02
C THR A 168 7.70 13.52 -3.97
N GLN A 169 7.03 13.60 -2.82
CA GLN A 169 7.37 14.54 -1.75
C GLN A 169 8.61 14.08 -0.97
N SER A 170 9.49 15.02 -0.66
CA SER A 170 10.67 14.79 0.18
C SER A 170 10.46 15.27 1.62
N ARG A 171 11.35 14.82 2.51
CA ARG A 171 11.43 15.32 3.89
C ARG A 171 11.69 16.83 3.94
N ASP A 172 12.52 17.33 3.04
CA ASP A 172 12.82 18.76 2.95
C ASP A 172 11.60 19.56 2.50
N ASP A 173 10.81 19.07 1.55
CA ASP A 173 9.57 19.74 1.13
C ASP A 173 8.61 19.94 2.31
N VAL A 174 8.39 18.89 3.11
CA VAL A 174 7.53 18.98 4.31
C VAL A 174 8.12 19.93 5.34
N LYS A 175 9.44 19.89 5.57
CA LYS A 175 10.10 20.80 6.51
C LYS A 175 9.89 22.27 6.09
N HIS A 176 10.04 22.58 4.81
CA HIS A 176 9.80 23.93 4.28
C HIS A 176 8.32 24.32 4.38
N GLU A 177 7.40 23.40 4.11
CA GLU A 177 5.95 23.62 4.24
C GLU A 177 5.54 23.98 5.68
N VAL A 178 6.07 23.23 6.66
CA VAL A 178 5.81 23.44 8.09
C VAL A 178 6.44 24.75 8.56
N ALA A 179 7.69 25.04 8.18
CA ALA A 179 8.38 26.28 8.56
C ALA A 179 7.68 27.54 8.03
N ASN A 180 7.16 27.49 6.80
CA ASN A 180 6.47 28.61 6.16
C ASN A 180 4.98 28.73 6.55
N LYS A 181 4.49 27.91 7.50
CA LYS A 181 3.08 27.85 7.91
C LYS A 181 2.09 27.55 6.76
N THR A 182 2.58 27.03 5.65
CA THR A 182 1.75 26.48 4.56
C THR A 182 0.97 25.23 5.03
N ASP A 183 1.41 24.63 6.15
CA ASP A 183 0.79 23.56 6.92
C ASP A 183 -0.63 23.85 7.45
N SER A 184 -1.17 25.07 7.29
CA SER A 184 -2.56 25.33 7.71
C SER A 184 -3.61 24.76 6.75
N ILE A 185 -3.30 24.63 5.46
CA ILE A 185 -4.28 24.26 4.42
C ILE A 185 -4.29 22.75 4.20
N MET A 186 -3.12 22.11 4.08
CA MET A 186 -3.03 20.69 3.72
C MET A 186 -3.69 19.74 4.73
N PRO A 187 -3.45 19.84 6.05
CA PRO A 187 -4.16 19.04 7.05
C PRO A 187 -5.68 19.28 7.01
N LEU A 188 -6.13 20.49 6.73
CA LEU A 188 -7.57 20.79 6.58
C LEU A 188 -8.16 20.05 5.38
N LEU A 189 -7.48 20.08 4.23
CA LEU A 189 -7.87 19.37 3.01
C LEU A 189 -7.91 17.85 3.19
N LEU A 190 -7.01 17.30 4.01
CA LEU A 190 -6.88 15.85 4.21
C LEU A 190 -7.70 15.32 5.39
N SER A 191 -8.11 16.18 6.33
CA SER A 191 -8.79 15.78 7.56
C SER A 191 -10.02 14.88 7.37
N PRO A 192 -10.88 15.05 6.34
CA PRO A 192 -12.03 14.15 6.14
C PRO A 192 -11.63 12.70 5.96
N PHE A 193 -10.50 12.44 5.30
CA PHE A 193 -9.98 11.08 5.11
C PHE A 193 -9.44 10.48 6.41
N LEU A 194 -9.24 11.27 7.47
CA LEU A 194 -8.78 10.79 8.77
C LEU A 194 -9.96 10.46 9.69
N PHE A 195 -10.91 11.39 9.84
CA PHE A 195 -12.01 11.25 10.81
C PHE A 195 -13.24 10.51 10.29
N ALA A 196 -13.36 10.24 8.98
CA ALA A 196 -14.54 9.58 8.38
C ALA A 196 -14.24 8.15 7.86
N PRO A 197 -13.85 7.20 8.74
CA PRO A 197 -13.59 5.81 8.36
C PRO A 197 -14.83 5.10 7.78
N PHE A 198 -16.02 5.52 8.19
CA PHE A 198 -17.29 5.03 7.70
C PHE A 198 -17.60 5.43 6.24
N LYS A 199 -16.85 6.38 5.67
CA LYS A 199 -17.08 6.92 4.32
C LYS A 199 -15.97 6.57 3.32
N TYR A 200 -14.73 6.46 3.80
CA TYR A 200 -13.56 6.20 2.95
C TYR A 200 -12.97 4.81 3.24
N ALA A 201 -12.78 4.04 2.18
CA ALA A 201 -12.28 2.67 2.30
C ALA A 201 -10.90 2.62 2.95
N ASN A 202 -10.70 1.61 3.81
CA ASN A 202 -9.41 1.33 4.45
C ASN A 202 -8.66 0.15 3.81
N ALA A 203 -9.33 -0.62 2.96
CA ALA A 203 -8.80 -1.82 2.35
C ALA A 203 -9.11 -1.90 0.85
N PHE A 204 -8.30 -2.65 0.09
CA PHE A 204 -8.62 -3.00 -1.30
C PHE A 204 -9.83 -3.91 -1.32
N ILE A 205 -9.74 -4.97 -0.50
CA ILE A 205 -10.80 -5.89 -0.19
C ILE A 205 -11.20 -5.67 1.26
N PRO A 206 -12.47 -5.43 1.60
CA PRO A 206 -12.85 -5.21 2.98
C PRO A 206 -12.35 -6.31 3.92
N ASP A 207 -11.91 -5.89 5.10
CA ASP A 207 -11.36 -6.72 6.17
C ASP A 207 -12.38 -7.70 6.78
N ALA A 208 -13.67 -7.47 6.54
CA ALA A 208 -14.75 -8.38 6.92
C ALA A 208 -14.71 -9.74 6.19
N HIS A 209 -13.86 -9.91 5.16
CA HIS A 209 -13.76 -11.12 4.35
C HIS A 209 -12.40 -11.76 4.48
N TYR A 210 -12.25 -12.88 5.17
CA TYR A 210 -10.96 -13.56 5.13
C TYR A 210 -10.83 -14.43 3.87
N GLU A 211 -11.88 -15.19 3.56
CA GLU A 211 -11.90 -16.14 2.46
C GLU A 211 -12.27 -15.46 1.14
N LEU A 212 -11.48 -15.73 0.10
CA LEU A 212 -11.64 -15.16 -1.24
C LEU A 212 -11.38 -16.25 -2.30
N PRO A 213 -11.98 -16.15 -3.50
CA PRO A 213 -12.94 -15.13 -3.92
C PRO A 213 -14.32 -15.30 -3.25
N LEU A 214 -15.09 -14.22 -3.21
CA LEU A 214 -16.49 -14.25 -2.80
C LEU A 214 -17.29 -15.05 -3.81
N ARG A 215 -17.78 -16.23 -3.43
CA ARG A 215 -18.61 -17.06 -4.32
C ARG A 215 -20.08 -16.68 -4.16
N PRO A 216 -20.73 -16.12 -5.20
CA PRO A 216 -22.16 -15.82 -5.12
C PRO A 216 -22.94 -17.13 -5.05
N THR A 217 -23.45 -17.47 -3.87
CA THR A 217 -24.25 -18.68 -3.65
C THR A 217 -25.68 -18.56 -4.21
N GLN A 218 -26.10 -17.35 -4.60
CA GLN A 218 -27.45 -17.07 -5.10
C GLN A 218 -27.46 -16.01 -6.23
N PRO A 219 -28.48 -16.01 -7.11
CA PRO A 219 -28.63 -15.00 -8.17
C PRO A 219 -28.68 -13.56 -7.66
N SER A 220 -29.18 -13.33 -6.44
CA SER A 220 -29.29 -12.01 -5.79
C SER A 220 -28.25 -11.84 -4.67
N PHE A 221 -26.98 -12.16 -4.94
CA PHE A 221 -25.91 -11.95 -3.95
C PHE A 221 -25.75 -10.46 -3.61
N SER A 222 -26.07 -10.11 -2.36
CA SER A 222 -25.78 -8.81 -1.76
C SER A 222 -24.46 -8.89 -0.99
N LEU A 223 -23.60 -7.88 -1.15
CA LEU A 223 -22.38 -7.78 -0.36
C LEU A 223 -22.72 -7.71 1.14
N PRO A 224 -22.04 -8.48 2.00
CA PRO A 224 -22.33 -8.43 3.43
C PRO A 224 -21.91 -7.08 4.00
N PHE A 225 -22.61 -6.65 5.03
CA PHE A 225 -22.33 -5.39 5.71
C PHE A 225 -22.48 -5.59 7.20
N SER A 226 -21.71 -4.83 7.97
CA SER A 226 -21.77 -4.81 9.42
C SER A 226 -22.88 -3.89 9.89
N PHE A 227 -22.91 -2.65 9.38
CA PHE A 227 -23.97 -1.68 9.68
C PHE A 227 -24.25 -0.75 8.50
N ARG A 228 -25.41 -0.07 8.55
CA ARG A 228 -25.79 0.97 7.59
C ARG A 228 -25.63 2.34 8.24
N SER A 229 -24.91 3.23 7.57
CA SER A 229 -24.78 4.65 7.93
C SER A 229 -25.56 5.53 6.97
N THR A 230 -25.63 6.84 7.24
CA THR A 230 -26.14 7.81 6.25
C THR A 230 -25.29 7.91 4.99
N HIS A 231 -24.08 7.32 5.01
CA HIS A 231 -23.13 7.33 3.90
C HIS A 231 -23.15 6.03 3.08
N GLY A 232 -23.99 5.05 3.45
CA GLY A 232 -24.09 3.75 2.79
C GLY A 232 -23.77 2.57 3.70
N LEU A 233 -23.50 1.42 3.09
CA LEU A 233 -23.13 0.19 3.77
C LEU A 233 -21.67 0.27 4.26
N TYR A 234 -21.42 -0.24 5.47
CA TYR A 234 -20.07 -0.46 6.01
C TYR A 234 -19.80 -1.97 6.13
N PRO A 235 -18.62 -2.49 5.77
CA PRO A 235 -17.45 -1.75 5.28
C PRO A 235 -17.65 -1.19 3.88
N VAL A 236 -16.80 -0.21 3.53
CA VAL A 236 -16.83 0.44 2.23
C VAL A 236 -16.19 -0.45 1.17
N TYR A 237 -16.99 -0.93 0.22
CA TYR A 237 -16.52 -1.71 -0.93
C TYR A 237 -16.01 -0.82 -2.06
N ARG A 238 -14.98 -1.27 -2.78
CA ARG A 238 -14.40 -0.57 -3.93
C ARG A 238 -14.56 -1.41 -5.20
N PRO A 239 -14.94 -0.80 -6.35
CA PRO A 239 -15.39 0.59 -6.50
C PRO A 239 -16.74 0.83 -5.80
N GLN A 240 -16.93 2.06 -5.28
CA GLN A 240 -18.22 2.44 -4.69
C GLN A 240 -19.26 2.58 -5.79
N VAL A 241 -20.26 1.69 -5.82
CA VAL A 241 -21.44 1.84 -6.68
C VAL A 241 -22.60 2.26 -5.80
N ILE A 242 -22.97 3.54 -5.86
CA ILE A 242 -24.12 4.08 -5.14
C ILE A 242 -25.34 3.92 -6.04
N TYR A 243 -26.14 2.88 -5.78
CA TYR A 243 -27.40 2.69 -6.48
C TYR A 243 -28.50 3.58 -5.86
N PRO A 244 -29.53 3.99 -6.63
CA PRO A 244 -30.64 4.81 -6.13
C PRO A 244 -31.41 4.18 -4.96
N ASP A 245 -31.36 2.85 -4.82
CA ASP A 245 -31.98 2.06 -3.76
C ASP A 245 -31.07 1.83 -2.54
N GLY A 246 -29.80 2.28 -2.59
CA GLY A 246 -28.82 2.11 -1.52
C GLY A 246 -28.39 0.67 -1.28
N LEU A 247 -28.53 -0.22 -2.27
CA LEU A 247 -28.08 -1.62 -2.23
C LEU A 247 -26.97 -1.87 -3.25
N THR A 248 -25.79 -2.28 -2.79
CA THR A 248 -24.69 -2.66 -3.67
C THR A 248 -24.85 -4.11 -4.13
N THR A 249 -25.24 -4.35 -5.38
CA THR A 249 -25.23 -5.70 -5.97
C THR A 249 -23.90 -5.98 -6.66
N ALA A 250 -23.39 -7.22 -6.52
CA ALA A 250 -22.13 -7.66 -7.13
C ALA A 250 -22.08 -7.51 -8.67
N ARG A 251 -23.24 -7.49 -9.34
CA ARG A 251 -23.36 -7.52 -10.81
C ARG A 251 -23.07 -6.21 -11.53
N HIS A 252 -22.96 -5.06 -10.85
CA HIS A 252 -22.65 -3.78 -11.54
C HIS A 252 -21.43 -3.06 -10.97
N ILE A 253 -20.45 -3.81 -10.47
CA ILE A 253 -19.10 -3.26 -10.27
C ILE A 253 -18.56 -2.84 -11.64
N PRO A 254 -18.33 -1.54 -11.91
CA PRO A 254 -17.79 -1.11 -13.20
C PRO A 254 -16.38 -1.66 -13.41
N ASP A 255 -16.07 -1.98 -14.66
CA ASP A 255 -14.75 -2.48 -15.04
C ASP A 255 -13.65 -1.50 -14.57
N PRO A 256 -12.55 -2.01 -13.98
CA PRO A 256 -11.44 -1.17 -13.58
C PRO A 256 -10.85 -0.44 -14.80
N PRO A 257 -10.28 0.78 -14.59
CA PRO A 257 -9.65 1.51 -15.66
C PRO A 257 -8.56 0.66 -16.30
N THR A 258 -8.62 0.60 -17.63
CA THR A 258 -7.61 -0.09 -18.43
C THR A 258 -6.51 0.89 -18.81
N ILE A 259 -5.25 0.47 -18.65
CA ILE A 259 -4.11 1.14 -19.30
C ILE A 259 -3.36 0.17 -20.22
N ILE A 260 -2.84 0.70 -21.33
CA ILE A 260 -1.89 -0.02 -22.16
C ILE A 260 -0.48 0.31 -21.66
N HIS A 261 0.31 -0.72 -21.38
CA HIS A 261 1.64 -0.59 -20.82
C HIS A 261 2.54 -1.67 -21.40
N PHE A 262 3.58 -1.26 -22.16
CA PHE A 262 4.41 -2.18 -22.97
C PHE A 262 3.61 -3.16 -23.85
N GLY A 263 2.40 -2.77 -24.29
CA GLY A 263 1.52 -3.62 -25.11
C GLY A 263 0.63 -4.58 -24.34
N CYS A 264 0.83 -4.69 -23.04
CA CYS A 264 -0.08 -5.40 -22.16
C CYS A 264 -1.25 -4.47 -21.78
N LYS A 265 -2.45 -5.07 -21.67
CA LYS A 265 -3.65 -4.41 -21.17
C LYS A 265 -3.74 -4.67 -19.67
N LEU A 266 -3.48 -3.65 -18.85
CA LEU A 266 -3.52 -3.75 -17.39
C LEU A 266 -4.87 -3.27 -16.85
N TYR A 267 -5.39 -4.00 -15.86
CA TYR A 267 -6.60 -3.66 -15.12
C TYR A 267 -6.18 -3.20 -13.73
N LEU A 268 -6.19 -1.88 -13.49
CA LEU A 268 -5.65 -1.33 -12.26
C LEU A 268 -6.76 -0.84 -11.33
N THR A 269 -6.65 -1.23 -10.06
CA THR A 269 -7.50 -0.74 -8.99
C THR A 269 -6.93 0.55 -8.43
N PRO A 270 -7.71 1.62 -8.27
CA PRO A 270 -7.21 2.84 -7.63
C PRO A 270 -6.58 2.52 -6.27
N PRO A 271 -5.39 3.05 -5.95
CA PRO A 271 -4.81 2.84 -4.63
C PRO A 271 -5.71 3.42 -3.52
N ILE A 272 -5.49 3.04 -2.27
CA ILE A 272 -6.36 3.46 -1.16
C ILE A 272 -6.10 4.93 -0.85
N LEU A 273 -7.04 5.79 -1.20
CA LEU A 273 -6.89 7.24 -1.05
C LEU A 273 -6.61 7.62 0.41
N ALA A 274 -7.34 7.00 1.36
CA ALA A 274 -7.18 7.27 2.78
C ALA A 274 -5.77 6.99 3.29
N HIS A 275 -5.06 5.98 2.77
CA HIS A 275 -3.70 5.65 3.20
C HIS A 275 -2.70 6.74 2.79
N ALA A 276 -2.79 7.25 1.56
CA ALA A 276 -1.98 8.39 1.15
C ALA A 276 -2.28 9.65 1.98
N ALA A 277 -3.57 9.91 2.26
CA ALA A 277 -3.96 11.03 3.12
C ALA A 277 -3.42 10.90 4.55
N GLN A 278 -3.44 9.68 5.11
CA GLN A 278 -2.85 9.37 6.40
C GLN A 278 -1.34 9.64 6.38
N LEU A 279 -0.60 9.02 5.47
CA LEU A 279 0.85 9.22 5.34
C LEU A 279 1.23 10.70 5.23
N LEU A 280 0.56 11.43 4.33
CA LEU A 280 0.76 12.87 4.16
C LEU A 280 0.44 13.66 5.44
N SER A 281 -0.58 13.28 6.20
CA SER A 281 -0.94 13.97 7.44
C SER A 281 0.02 13.65 8.59
N PHE A 282 0.39 12.37 8.74
CA PHE A 282 1.29 11.91 9.79
C PHE A 282 2.66 12.57 9.68
N VAL A 283 3.31 12.56 8.51
CA VAL A 283 4.63 13.20 8.37
C VAL A 283 4.65 14.65 8.85
N ARG A 284 3.59 15.42 8.59
CA ARG A 284 3.46 16.81 9.07
C ARG A 284 3.32 16.88 10.60
N TRP A 285 2.57 15.97 11.22
CA TRP A 285 2.53 15.86 12.68
C TRP A 285 3.88 15.46 13.29
N GLU A 286 4.64 14.56 12.66
CA GLU A 286 5.96 14.16 13.17
C GLU A 286 6.92 15.35 13.25
N PHE A 287 6.86 16.27 12.29
CA PHE A 287 7.67 17.51 12.31
C PHE A 287 7.33 18.44 13.47
N ARG A 288 6.10 18.38 14.01
CA ARG A 288 5.71 19.17 15.20
C ARG A 288 6.28 18.56 16.49
N GLY A 289 6.60 17.26 16.46
CA GLY A 289 7.11 16.48 17.58
C GLY A 289 6.04 16.17 18.62
N ALA A 290 6.13 14.98 19.22
CA ALA A 290 5.40 14.67 20.45
C ALA A 290 6.03 15.47 21.60
N ARG A 291 5.20 16.09 22.46
CA ARG A 291 5.68 16.91 23.57
C ARG A 291 5.21 16.35 24.90
N PRO A 292 6.10 16.25 25.91
CA PRO A 292 5.72 15.89 27.26
C PRO A 292 4.85 16.98 27.89
N SER A 293 4.11 16.60 28.94
CA SER A 293 3.50 17.58 29.83
C SER A 293 4.58 18.35 30.61
N SER A 294 4.25 19.53 31.14
CA SER A 294 5.17 20.31 31.98
C SER A 294 5.58 19.60 33.28
N GLU A 295 4.87 18.55 33.67
CA GLU A 295 5.07 17.78 34.88
C GLU A 295 5.81 16.45 34.64
N ALA A 296 6.15 16.14 33.38
CA ALA A 296 6.80 14.89 33.03
C ALA A 296 8.18 14.78 33.70
N PRO A 297 8.53 13.62 34.31
CA PRO A 297 9.86 13.40 34.85
C PRO A 297 10.94 13.55 33.76
N PRO A 298 12.15 14.05 34.09
CA PRO A 298 13.18 14.30 33.08
C PRO A 298 13.74 13.01 32.46
N THR A 299 14.00 11.98 33.28
CA THR A 299 14.61 10.72 32.85
C THR A 299 13.92 9.52 33.46
N ARG A 300 14.09 8.35 32.84
CA ARG A 300 13.60 7.06 33.36
C ARG A 300 14.16 6.76 34.74
N ALA A 301 15.47 6.97 34.93
CA ALA A 301 16.13 6.79 36.21
C ALA A 301 15.55 7.68 37.33
N TYR A 302 15.24 8.95 37.03
CA TYR A 302 14.59 9.84 38.01
C TYR A 302 13.19 9.35 38.35
N ARG A 303 12.40 8.96 37.33
CA ARG A 303 11.05 8.41 37.54
C ARG A 303 11.10 7.21 38.48
N ASP A 304 11.99 6.25 38.19
CA ASP A 304 12.07 4.99 38.93
C ASP A 304 12.59 5.21 40.37
N ALA A 305 13.60 6.06 40.55
CA ALA A 305 14.14 6.39 41.87
C ALA A 305 13.13 7.07 42.81
N ASN A 306 12.12 7.74 42.24
CA ASN A 306 11.07 8.43 43.00
C ASN A 306 9.75 7.65 43.04
N GLY A 307 9.70 6.42 42.51
CA GLY A 307 8.47 5.61 42.47
C GLY A 307 7.35 6.25 41.63
N LEU A 308 7.70 7.02 40.60
CA LEU A 308 6.75 7.66 39.69
C LEU A 308 6.40 6.72 38.53
N HIS A 309 5.30 7.02 37.82
CA HIS A 309 4.82 6.25 36.68
C HIS A 309 4.57 7.13 35.46
N GLY A 310 4.55 6.52 34.27
CA GLY A 310 4.26 7.18 33.00
C GLY A 310 5.51 7.63 32.23
N ALA A 311 5.26 8.34 31.14
CA ALA A 311 6.27 8.79 30.19
C ALA A 311 7.12 9.93 30.76
N THR A 312 8.42 9.85 30.48
CA THR A 312 9.43 10.86 30.82
C THR A 312 9.77 11.72 29.61
N VAL A 313 10.46 12.86 29.82
CA VAL A 313 10.97 13.69 28.72
C VAL A 313 11.88 12.88 27.81
N GLU A 314 12.76 12.06 28.40
CA GLU A 314 13.61 11.09 27.69
C GLU A 314 12.81 10.14 26.78
N ASP A 315 11.64 9.64 27.22
CA ASP A 315 10.79 8.78 26.40
C ASP A 315 10.24 9.53 25.18
N PHE A 316 9.76 10.76 25.35
CA PHE A 316 9.28 11.57 24.23
C PHE A 316 10.39 11.88 23.22
N ASP A 317 11.60 12.21 23.71
CA ASP A 317 12.76 12.46 22.86
C ASP A 317 13.14 11.20 22.08
N HIS A 318 13.27 10.06 22.75
CA HIS A 318 13.52 8.77 22.12
C HIS A 318 12.46 8.44 21.07
N PHE A 319 11.18 8.57 21.40
CA PHE A 319 10.08 8.29 20.47
C PHE A 319 10.11 9.18 19.22
N ASN A 320 10.44 10.46 19.36
CA ASN A 320 10.59 11.38 18.23
C ASN A 320 11.80 11.03 17.33
N THR A 321 12.75 10.23 17.81
CA THR A 321 13.85 9.71 16.98
C THR A 321 13.44 8.47 16.18
N ILE A 322 12.74 7.52 16.80
CA ILE A 322 12.39 6.22 16.18
C ILE A 322 11.09 6.25 15.37
N SER A 323 10.13 7.08 15.75
CA SER A 323 8.84 7.22 15.06
C SER A 323 8.94 8.29 13.99
N ARG A 324 9.53 7.88 12.86
CA ARG A 324 9.75 8.71 11.67
C ARG A 324 9.31 7.94 10.45
N THR A 325 8.12 8.24 9.94
CA THR A 325 7.58 7.68 8.70
C THR A 325 8.61 7.86 7.58
N PRO A 326 9.20 6.76 7.05
CA PRO A 326 10.16 6.84 5.97
C PRO A 326 9.48 7.41 4.72
N PHE A 327 10.03 8.51 4.25
CA PHE A 327 9.75 8.97 2.90
C PHE A 327 10.31 7.96 1.92
N ASN A 328 9.72 7.94 0.73
CA ASN A 328 10.11 7.02 -0.30
C ASN A 328 11.62 7.13 -0.60
N PRO A 329 12.41 6.03 -0.51
CA PRO A 329 13.85 6.03 -0.86
C PRO A 329 14.10 6.42 -2.32
N ILE A 330 13.09 6.52 -3.17
CA ILE A 330 13.16 7.12 -4.51
C ILE A 330 13.84 8.51 -4.45
N VAL A 331 13.70 9.24 -3.34
CA VAL A 331 14.35 10.55 -3.11
C VAL A 331 15.80 10.41 -2.57
N SER A 332 16.17 9.24 -2.02
CA SER A 332 17.43 8.97 -1.29
C SER A 332 18.36 7.95 -1.96
N LEU A 333 18.27 7.69 -3.26
CA LEU A 333 19.12 6.74 -4.03
C LEU A 333 20.64 7.07 -4.06
N THR A 334 21.18 7.80 -3.08
CA THR A 334 22.59 8.22 -3.02
C THR A 334 23.51 7.24 -2.29
N THR A 335 23.04 6.12 -1.72
CA THR A 335 23.92 5.23 -0.94
C THR A 335 23.65 3.74 -1.17
N GLY A 336 24.37 3.15 -2.15
CA GLY A 336 24.98 1.82 -2.05
C GLY A 336 24.13 0.54 -2.18
N ILE A 337 24.44 -0.24 -3.23
CA ILE A 337 24.57 -1.72 -3.32
C ILE A 337 23.40 -2.59 -2.76
N ASP A 338 22.49 -3.04 -3.63
CA ASP A 338 22.42 -4.42 -4.20
C ASP A 338 21.01 -4.89 -4.64
N GLU A 339 19.96 -4.07 -4.52
CA GLU A 339 18.64 -4.40 -5.08
C GLU A 339 17.97 -3.19 -5.76
N SER A 340 17.34 -3.42 -6.92
CA SER A 340 16.56 -2.40 -7.62
C SER A 340 15.45 -1.87 -6.70
N ALA A 341 15.46 -0.57 -6.38
CA ALA A 341 14.51 0.05 -5.44
C ALA A 341 13.04 -0.22 -5.80
N SER A 342 12.75 -0.41 -7.09
CA SER A 342 11.44 -0.83 -7.60
C SER A 342 10.92 -2.16 -7.02
N LYS A 343 11.78 -3.11 -6.62
CA LYS A 343 11.38 -4.40 -6.01
C LYS A 343 10.49 -4.22 -4.78
N ARG A 344 10.73 -3.16 -4.01
CA ARG A 344 9.96 -2.86 -2.81
C ARG A 344 8.48 -2.55 -3.08
N PHE A 345 8.14 -2.24 -4.33
CA PHE A 345 6.78 -2.00 -4.79
C PHE A 345 6.19 -3.18 -5.55
N ASP A 346 6.83 -4.36 -5.57
CA ASP A 346 6.29 -5.54 -6.26
C ASP A 346 4.96 -6.00 -5.63
N VAL A 347 4.87 -5.99 -4.30
CA VAL A 347 3.62 -6.26 -3.59
C VAL A 347 2.57 -5.19 -3.83
N ASP A 348 2.94 -3.91 -3.80
CA ASP A 348 2.01 -2.81 -4.10
C ASP A 348 1.47 -2.91 -5.54
N TRP A 349 2.34 -3.24 -6.50
CA TRP A 349 1.97 -3.50 -7.89
C TRP A 349 1.00 -4.66 -8.02
N GLN A 350 1.31 -5.81 -7.40
CA GLN A 350 0.45 -6.98 -7.43
C GLN A 350 -0.93 -6.64 -6.86
N ARG A 351 -0.98 -5.96 -5.71
CA ARG A 351 -2.22 -5.54 -5.08
C ARG A 351 -3.07 -4.65 -5.98
N LEU A 352 -2.46 -3.72 -6.71
CA LEU A 352 -3.15 -2.84 -7.66
C LEU A 352 -3.71 -3.61 -8.85
N ASN A 353 -3.00 -4.62 -9.33
CA ASN A 353 -3.33 -5.36 -10.55
C ASN A 353 -4.30 -6.52 -10.30
N GLU A 354 -4.25 -7.15 -9.13
CA GLU A 354 -4.94 -8.42 -8.85
C GLU A 354 -6.01 -8.30 -7.76
N CYS A 355 -5.86 -7.41 -6.78
CA CYS A 355 -6.78 -7.33 -5.63
C CYS A 355 -7.96 -6.36 -5.84
N GLY A 356 -8.36 -6.16 -7.09
CA GLY A 356 -9.46 -5.27 -7.47
C GLY A 356 -10.82 -5.93 -7.56
N ASN A 357 -10.84 -7.22 -7.90
CA ASN A 357 -12.07 -7.98 -8.08
C ASN A 357 -12.21 -8.99 -6.96
N LEU A 358 -13.27 -8.85 -6.17
CA LEU A 358 -13.59 -9.72 -5.04
C LEU A 358 -14.06 -11.11 -5.45
N PHE A 359 -14.44 -11.29 -6.72
CA PHE A 359 -15.12 -12.49 -7.23
C PHE A 359 -14.20 -13.37 -8.07
N ASP A 360 -13.05 -12.85 -8.48
CA ASP A 360 -12.11 -13.57 -9.30
C ASP A 360 -10.99 -14.16 -8.45
N GLU A 361 -10.58 -15.38 -8.80
CA GLU A 361 -9.30 -15.90 -8.34
C GLU A 361 -8.18 -15.05 -8.96
N PRO A 362 -7.16 -14.69 -8.17
CA PRO A 362 -6.06 -13.89 -8.69
C PRO A 362 -5.37 -14.67 -9.81
N ALA A 363 -4.98 -13.97 -10.86
CA ALA A 363 -4.34 -14.60 -12.02
C ALA A 363 -3.01 -15.27 -11.66
N THR A 364 -2.38 -14.86 -10.54
CA THR A 364 -1.15 -15.46 -10.04
C THR A 364 -1.41 -16.23 -8.74
N LYS A 365 -0.67 -17.33 -8.54
CA LYS A 365 -0.64 -18.09 -7.26
C LYS A 365 0.18 -17.37 -6.17
N HIS A 366 0.53 -16.09 -6.36
CA HIS A 366 1.42 -15.37 -5.44
C HIS A 366 0.62 -14.63 -4.38
N PHE A 367 1.17 -14.60 -3.17
CA PHE A 367 0.64 -13.79 -2.11
C PHE A 367 1.16 -12.36 -2.24
N ALA A 368 0.30 -11.37 -2.04
CA ALA A 368 0.68 -9.96 -2.00
C ALA A 368 1.35 -9.62 -0.65
N HIS A 369 2.35 -10.41 -0.26
CA HIS A 369 3.06 -10.33 1.02
C HIS A 369 4.49 -10.87 0.89
N VAL A 370 5.47 -10.14 1.43
CA VAL A 370 6.86 -10.59 1.48
C VAL A 370 7.12 -11.30 2.82
N PRO A 371 7.50 -12.58 2.84
CA PRO A 371 7.76 -13.32 4.07
C PRO A 371 8.83 -12.66 4.96
N GLY A 372 8.56 -12.59 6.26
CA GLY A 372 9.44 -11.96 7.24
C GLY A 372 9.47 -10.43 7.18
N SER A 373 8.79 -9.80 6.22
CA SER A 373 8.78 -8.33 6.06
C SER A 373 8.13 -7.61 7.24
N LEU A 374 7.40 -8.29 8.12
CA LEU A 374 6.85 -7.70 9.35
C LEU A 374 7.78 -7.86 10.55
N SER A 375 8.63 -8.90 10.57
CA SER A 375 9.54 -9.16 11.69
C SER A 375 10.44 -7.97 12.00
N GLY A 376 10.58 -7.62 13.27
CA GLY A 376 11.43 -6.52 13.76
C GLY A 376 10.70 -5.51 14.64
N GLN A 377 11.38 -4.40 14.93
CA GLN A 377 10.88 -3.34 15.79
C GLN A 377 10.08 -2.30 15.01
N TRP A 378 8.92 -1.92 15.51
CA TRP A 378 8.04 -0.93 14.91
C TRP A 378 7.65 0.15 15.91
N ALA A 379 7.70 1.40 15.46
CA ALA A 379 7.25 2.55 16.23
C ALA A 379 6.38 3.45 15.36
N GLY A 380 5.41 4.12 15.97
CA GLY A 380 4.48 4.92 15.22
C GLY A 380 3.38 5.56 16.04
N ARG A 381 2.53 6.31 15.34
CA ARG A 381 1.47 7.11 15.96
C ARG A 381 0.12 6.60 15.50
N LEU A 382 -0.85 6.65 16.42
CA LEU A 382 -2.26 6.54 16.09
C LEU A 382 -2.99 7.81 16.51
N LEU A 383 -4.12 8.09 15.88
CA LEU A 383 -4.98 9.20 16.28
C LEU A 383 -6.26 8.67 16.90
N VAL A 384 -6.59 9.21 18.07
CA VAL A 384 -7.84 8.96 18.79
C VAL A 384 -8.75 10.17 18.64
N PRO A 385 -9.99 10.04 18.13
CA PRO A 385 -10.92 11.16 18.11
C PRO A 385 -11.11 11.73 19.52
N GLY A 386 -10.95 13.03 19.67
CA GLY A 386 -10.94 13.70 20.98
C GLY A 386 -12.33 13.87 21.59
N ASN A 387 -13.39 13.75 20.78
CA ASN A 387 -14.77 13.73 21.23
C ASN A 387 -15.51 12.55 20.58
N THR A 388 -15.89 11.58 21.43
CA THR A 388 -16.63 10.37 21.04
C THR A 388 -18.02 10.67 20.48
N GLU A 389 -18.77 11.60 21.09
CA GLU A 389 -20.11 11.99 20.64
C GLU A 389 -20.05 12.53 19.21
N THR A 390 -19.09 13.42 18.95
CA THR A 390 -18.91 14.01 17.63
C THR A 390 -18.53 12.97 16.56
N HIS A 391 -17.75 11.95 16.91
CA HIS A 391 -17.43 10.85 15.99
C HIS A 391 -18.71 10.10 15.57
N PHE A 392 -19.55 9.72 16.53
CA PHE A 392 -20.79 8.99 16.26
C PHE A 392 -21.86 9.84 15.57
N GLU A 393 -21.94 11.14 15.90
CA GLU A 393 -22.83 12.07 15.20
C GLU A 393 -22.57 12.13 13.69
N LEU A 394 -21.29 12.12 13.27
CA LEU A 394 -20.92 12.18 11.85
C LEU A 394 -21.30 10.91 11.08
N ILE A 395 -21.43 9.77 11.77
CA ILE A 395 -21.89 8.50 11.17
C ILE A 395 -23.38 8.58 10.84
N GLY A 396 -24.15 9.28 11.69
CA GLY A 396 -25.59 9.51 11.53
C GLY A 396 -25.96 10.78 10.78
N ARG A 397 -24.98 11.61 10.38
CA ARG A 397 -25.20 12.85 9.64
C ARG A 397 -24.68 12.77 8.21
N PRO A 398 -25.48 13.17 7.21
CA PRO A 398 -25.04 13.17 5.82
C PRO A 398 -23.98 14.25 5.53
N ASP A 399 -24.03 15.37 6.25
CA ASP A 399 -23.17 16.54 6.06
C ASP A 399 -22.14 16.75 7.18
N ILE A 400 -20.99 17.33 6.82
CA ILE A 400 -20.01 17.85 7.78
C ILE A 400 -20.58 19.14 8.40
N PRO A 401 -20.73 19.23 9.73
CA PRO A 401 -21.25 20.43 10.38
C PRO A 401 -20.42 21.68 10.04
N ALA A 402 -21.08 22.82 9.87
CA ALA A 402 -20.39 24.08 9.62
C ALA A 402 -19.42 24.41 10.75
N GLY A 403 -18.17 24.75 10.41
CA GLY A 403 -17.11 25.04 11.38
C GLY A 403 -16.57 23.80 12.12
N PHE A 404 -16.96 22.59 11.72
CA PHE A 404 -16.42 21.36 12.28
C PHE A 404 -14.90 21.31 12.12
N ASN A 405 -14.23 20.99 13.23
CA ASN A 405 -12.79 20.75 13.26
C ASN A 405 -12.53 19.45 14.02
N ALA A 406 -11.94 18.47 13.35
CA ALA A 406 -11.62 17.20 13.97
C ALA A 406 -10.48 17.38 14.97
N ILE A 407 -10.77 17.16 16.25
CA ILE A 407 -9.78 17.12 17.31
C ILE A 407 -9.33 15.67 17.47
N PHE A 408 -8.01 15.47 17.47
CA PHE A 408 -7.41 14.17 17.70
C PHE A 408 -6.40 14.24 18.84
N PHE A 409 -6.38 13.20 19.67
CA PHE A 409 -5.27 12.90 20.56
C PHE A 409 -4.31 11.95 19.84
N THR A 410 -3.01 12.15 20.05
CA THR A 410 -1.99 11.25 19.51
C THR A 410 -1.70 10.15 20.52
N GLY A 411 -1.90 8.90 20.11
CA GLY A 411 -1.41 7.72 20.81
C GLY A 411 -0.07 7.27 20.23
N PHE A 412 0.76 6.69 21.08
CA PHE A 412 2.07 6.14 20.71
C PHE A 412 2.00 4.62 20.69
N VAL A 413 2.60 4.01 19.68
CA VAL A 413 2.64 2.57 19.51
C VAL A 413 4.09 2.16 19.33
N ASN A 414 4.51 1.21 20.16
CA ASN A 414 5.75 0.46 19.99
C ASN A 414 5.39 -1.03 20.05
N ILE A 415 5.90 -1.78 19.09
CA ILE A 415 5.69 -3.22 18.99
C ILE A 415 6.92 -3.90 18.38
N ARG A 416 7.43 -4.93 19.06
CA ARG A 416 8.36 -5.90 18.48
C ARG A 416 7.54 -7.02 17.85
N ILE A 417 7.61 -7.15 16.54
CA ILE A 417 6.84 -8.14 15.76
C ILE A 417 7.69 -9.37 15.45
N ARG A 418 7.09 -10.55 15.58
CA ARG A 418 7.55 -11.83 15.02
C ARG A 418 6.51 -12.39 14.06
N GLU A 419 6.99 -12.91 12.93
CA GLU A 419 6.19 -13.47 11.87
C GLU A 419 6.38 -14.99 11.80
N TRP A 420 5.27 -15.72 11.82
CA TRP A 420 5.23 -17.18 11.90
C TRP A 420 4.48 -17.74 10.70
N HIS A 421 5.09 -18.68 9.98
CA HIS A 421 4.58 -19.20 8.72
C HIS A 421 4.19 -20.67 8.86
N CYS A 422 2.97 -21.03 8.41
CA CYS A 422 2.53 -22.42 8.33
C CYS A 422 3.15 -23.06 7.09
N PRO A 423 4.02 -24.08 7.22
CA PRO A 423 4.51 -24.82 6.06
C PRO A 423 3.35 -25.45 5.28
N THR A 424 3.55 -25.69 3.99
CA THR A 424 2.55 -26.36 3.12
C THR A 424 2.28 -27.82 3.53
N THR A 425 3.13 -28.40 4.36
CA THR A 425 3.01 -29.78 4.89
C THR A 425 2.21 -29.86 6.20
N GLU A 426 1.84 -28.71 6.77
CA GLU A 426 1.09 -28.59 8.01
C GLU A 426 -0.28 -27.97 7.71
N ASP A 427 -1.30 -28.33 8.50
CA ASP A 427 -2.62 -27.73 8.36
C ASP A 427 -2.65 -26.33 8.99
N PRO A 428 -3.06 -25.28 8.26
CA PRO A 428 -3.17 -23.95 8.82
C PRO A 428 -4.28 -23.90 9.87
N LEU A 429 -4.12 -23.03 10.87
CA LEU A 429 -5.15 -22.74 11.86
C LEU A 429 -6.40 -22.23 11.13
N GLY A 430 -7.57 -22.75 11.50
CA GLY A 430 -8.84 -22.33 10.92
C GLY A 430 -9.12 -20.82 11.10
N CYS A 431 -10.08 -20.32 10.34
CA CYS A 431 -10.64 -18.99 10.55
C CYS A 431 -11.60 -19.05 11.74
N GLY A 432 -11.61 -18.02 12.58
CA GLY A 432 -12.58 -17.92 13.67
C GLY A 432 -14.04 -17.95 13.20
N ASP A 433 -14.96 -18.09 14.17
CA ASP A 433 -16.41 -18.24 13.98
C ASP A 433 -17.00 -17.39 12.82
N VAL A 434 -17.44 -18.10 11.76
CA VAL A 434 -17.85 -17.57 10.45
C VAL A 434 -19.09 -16.66 10.55
N ASP A 435 -19.89 -16.82 11.62
CA ASP A 435 -21.16 -16.10 11.81
C ASP A 435 -20.98 -14.59 12.14
N ALA A 436 -19.75 -14.12 12.35
CA ALA A 436 -19.43 -12.75 12.78
C ALA A 436 -18.39 -12.03 11.90
N LEU A 437 -18.69 -11.83 10.61
CA LEU A 437 -17.83 -11.16 9.62
C LEU A 437 -16.45 -11.87 9.53
N ASP A 438 -16.49 -13.17 9.26
CA ASP A 438 -15.35 -14.08 9.11
C ASP A 438 -14.39 -14.11 10.32
N GLY A 439 -14.87 -13.76 11.52
CA GLY A 439 -14.03 -13.74 12.72
C GLY A 439 -13.14 -12.50 12.84
N LEU A 440 -13.39 -11.42 12.08
CA LEU A 440 -12.60 -10.17 12.12
C LEU A 440 -12.44 -9.61 13.54
N SER A 441 -13.45 -9.78 14.41
CA SER A 441 -13.43 -9.30 15.80
C SER A 441 -12.26 -9.84 16.62
N ASN A 442 -11.69 -10.97 16.19
CA ASN A 442 -10.54 -11.64 16.79
C ASN A 442 -9.39 -11.82 15.79
N ALA A 443 -9.23 -10.87 14.86
CA ALA A 443 -8.20 -10.93 13.81
C ALA A 443 -8.22 -12.24 12.99
N TRP A 444 -9.42 -12.76 12.73
CA TRP A 444 -9.68 -14.04 12.05
C TRP A 444 -9.16 -15.28 12.77
N LEU A 445 -8.76 -15.15 14.04
CA LEU A 445 -8.32 -16.27 14.87
C LEU A 445 -9.51 -16.91 15.59
N PRO A 446 -9.49 -18.22 15.86
CA PRO A 446 -10.43 -18.87 16.77
C PRO A 446 -10.37 -18.21 18.17
N ARG A 447 -11.50 -18.14 18.86
CA ARG A 447 -11.60 -17.40 20.14
C ARG A 447 -10.80 -18.03 21.27
N SER A 448 -10.66 -19.35 21.24
CA SER A 448 -10.09 -20.13 22.34
C SER A 448 -8.77 -20.76 21.90
N ILE A 449 -7.76 -19.94 21.63
CA ILE A 449 -6.42 -20.43 21.30
C ILE A 449 -5.48 -20.32 22.49
N ARG A 450 -4.54 -21.27 22.59
CA ARG A 450 -3.38 -21.18 23.51
C ARG A 450 -2.11 -21.22 22.70
N THR A 451 -1.22 -20.28 22.96
CA THR A 451 0.05 -20.16 22.24
C THR A 451 1.22 -20.55 23.12
N SER A 452 2.23 -21.18 22.53
CA SER A 452 3.52 -21.43 23.16
C SER A 452 4.61 -21.41 22.10
N THR A 453 5.81 -20.95 22.46
CA THR A 453 6.98 -20.98 21.58
C THR A 453 7.88 -22.15 21.93
N GLY A 454 8.64 -22.62 20.94
CA GLY A 454 9.64 -23.67 21.12
C GLY A 454 10.72 -23.60 20.04
N HIS A 455 11.66 -24.54 20.09
CA HIS A 455 12.77 -24.65 19.15
C HIS A 455 13.00 -26.11 18.78
N ASP A 456 13.26 -26.38 17.50
CA ASP A 456 13.65 -27.69 16.98
C ASP A 456 14.66 -27.58 15.82
N GLU A 457 14.87 -28.67 15.09
CA GLU A 457 15.82 -28.73 13.96
C GLU A 457 15.49 -27.78 12.81
N GLN A 458 14.22 -27.40 12.61
CA GLN A 458 13.79 -26.43 11.59
C GLN A 458 13.89 -24.99 12.09
N GLY A 459 13.93 -24.79 13.42
CA GLY A 459 14.19 -23.51 14.07
C GLY A 459 13.16 -23.18 15.14
N ASP A 460 12.98 -21.87 15.39
CA ASP A 460 11.97 -21.37 16.31
C ASP A 460 10.57 -21.58 15.73
N PHE A 461 9.67 -22.07 16.56
CA PHE A 461 8.27 -22.27 16.18
C PHE A 461 7.29 -21.72 17.20
N LEU A 462 6.12 -21.34 16.70
CA LEU A 462 4.90 -21.05 17.44
C LEU A 462 3.98 -22.24 17.33
N ARG A 463 3.62 -22.82 18.48
CA ARG A 463 2.58 -23.83 18.61
C ARG A 463 1.29 -23.16 19.06
N ILE A 464 0.23 -23.34 18.29
CA ILE A 464 -1.12 -22.86 18.58
C ILE A 464 -2.02 -24.06 18.82
N TYR A 465 -2.58 -24.17 20.02
CA TYR A 465 -3.61 -25.15 20.34
C TYR A 465 -4.98 -24.48 20.23
N ASP A 466 -5.81 -24.93 19.29
CA ASP A 466 -7.21 -24.54 19.18
C ASP A 466 -8.04 -25.40 20.13
N VAL A 467 -8.59 -24.77 21.17
CA VAL A 467 -9.38 -25.47 22.18
C VAL A 467 -10.76 -25.88 21.64
N SER A 468 -11.29 -25.16 20.64
CA SER A 468 -12.61 -25.46 20.03
C SER A 468 -12.57 -26.79 19.28
N GLU A 469 -11.55 -26.96 18.44
CA GLU A 469 -11.38 -28.12 17.56
C GLU A 469 -10.47 -29.20 18.17
N ALA A 470 -9.85 -28.92 19.32
CA ALA A 470 -8.85 -29.77 19.97
C ALA A 470 -7.65 -30.13 19.06
N THR A 471 -7.29 -29.21 18.16
CA THR A 471 -6.19 -29.37 17.19
C THR A 471 -4.96 -28.56 17.60
N THR A 472 -3.79 -28.98 17.14
CA THR A 472 -2.53 -28.26 17.33
C THR A 472 -1.95 -27.90 15.97
N HIS A 473 -1.62 -26.63 15.79
CA HIS A 473 -1.03 -26.08 14.58
C HIS A 473 0.38 -25.57 14.88
N LYS A 474 1.28 -25.68 13.91
CA LYS A 474 2.68 -25.31 14.08
C LYS A 474 3.15 -24.38 12.98
N TYR A 475 3.74 -23.27 13.39
CA TYR A 475 4.23 -22.23 12.51
C TYR A 475 5.70 -21.96 12.82
N TYR A 476 6.52 -21.72 11.81
CA TYR A 476 7.95 -21.46 11.99
C TYR A 476 8.28 -20.01 11.74
N GLU A 477 9.20 -19.46 12.54
CA GLU A 477 9.66 -18.10 12.33
C GLU A 477 10.42 -18.00 11.01
N ARG A 478 10.11 -17.00 10.20
CA ARG A 478 10.89 -16.69 8.99
C ARG A 478 11.43 -15.27 9.05
N LEU A 479 12.69 -15.16 8.63
CA LEU A 479 13.40 -13.89 8.52
C LEU A 479 13.53 -13.52 7.03
N PRO A 480 13.48 -12.21 6.67
CA PRO A 480 13.48 -11.73 5.28
C PRO A 480 14.55 -12.29 4.35
N ASN A 481 15.66 -12.80 4.89
CA ASN A 481 16.86 -13.20 4.14
C ASN A 481 17.17 -14.70 4.23
N ARG A 482 16.23 -15.53 4.69
CA ARG A 482 16.40 -16.99 4.66
C ARG A 482 15.55 -17.59 3.54
N PRO A 483 16.15 -18.33 2.58
CA PRO A 483 15.39 -19.00 1.54
C PRO A 483 14.35 -19.92 2.16
N ILE A 484 13.19 -19.99 1.53
CA ILE A 484 12.14 -20.91 1.93
C ILE A 484 12.55 -22.29 1.42
N HIS A 485 13.31 -23.02 2.24
CA HIS A 485 13.60 -24.42 1.99
C HIS A 485 12.34 -25.23 2.31
N HIS A 486 11.62 -25.63 1.27
CA HIS A 486 10.65 -26.70 1.33
C HIS A 486 11.04 -27.73 0.28
N ASP A 487 10.72 -28.99 0.55
CA ASP A 487 10.95 -30.07 -0.40
C ASP A 487 9.83 -30.05 -1.47
N PRO A 488 10.14 -29.76 -2.74
CA PRO A 488 9.15 -29.73 -3.81
C PRO A 488 8.46 -31.08 -4.01
N ASP A 489 9.15 -32.19 -3.69
CA ASP A 489 8.65 -33.55 -3.86
C ASP A 489 7.60 -33.94 -2.81
N VAL A 490 7.32 -33.09 -1.82
CA VAL A 490 6.26 -33.30 -0.81
C VAL A 490 5.33 -32.10 -0.67
N CYS A 491 5.60 -31.02 -1.40
CA CYS A 491 4.79 -29.81 -1.35
C CYS A 491 3.54 -29.96 -2.23
N PRO A 492 2.32 -29.90 -1.65
CA PRO A 492 1.09 -30.01 -2.44
C PRO A 492 0.99 -28.94 -3.53
N LEU A 493 1.54 -27.74 -3.30
CA LEU A 493 1.54 -26.66 -4.28
C LEU A 493 2.47 -26.97 -5.47
N CYS A 494 3.65 -27.55 -5.24
CA CYS A 494 4.59 -27.90 -6.31
C CYS A 494 4.16 -29.14 -7.11
N GLN A 495 3.33 -29.99 -6.53
CA GLN A 495 2.87 -31.24 -7.14
C GLN A 495 1.57 -31.09 -7.93
N ASP A 496 0.89 -29.94 -7.86
CA ASP A 496 -0.41 -29.72 -8.49
C ASP A 496 -0.30 -29.77 -10.02
N PRO A 497 -0.84 -30.81 -10.71
CA PRO A 497 -0.69 -31.00 -12.15
C PRO A 497 -1.41 -29.95 -13.00
N SER A 498 -2.28 -29.11 -12.40
CA SER A 498 -2.90 -27.96 -13.07
C SER A 498 -1.88 -26.92 -13.57
N GLU A 499 -0.61 -27.08 -13.18
CA GLU A 499 0.51 -26.18 -13.50
C GLU A 499 1.26 -26.54 -14.80
N GLY A 500 1.04 -27.73 -15.39
CA GLY A 500 1.76 -28.17 -16.60
C GLY A 500 1.08 -27.82 -17.93
N GLU A 501 -0.22 -27.56 -17.92
CA GLU A 501 -1.01 -27.23 -19.11
C GLU A 501 -2.03 -26.15 -18.75
N SER A 502 -1.65 -24.87 -18.92
CA SER A 502 -2.66 -23.84 -19.14
C SER A 502 -3.32 -24.13 -20.49
N THR A 503 -4.33 -25.01 -20.52
CA THR A 503 -5.18 -25.17 -21.69
C THR A 503 -5.90 -23.84 -21.89
N ALA A 504 -5.49 -23.16 -22.95
CA ALA A 504 -5.93 -21.83 -23.34
C ALA A 504 -7.40 -21.78 -23.83
N GLU A 505 -8.27 -22.69 -23.41
CA GLU A 505 -9.56 -22.91 -24.12
C GLU A 505 -10.85 -22.62 -23.35
N ASP A 506 -10.88 -22.46 -22.01
CA ASP A 506 -12.18 -22.30 -21.31
C ASP A 506 -12.38 -21.00 -20.51
N ARG A 507 -11.54 -19.98 -20.72
CA ARG A 507 -11.85 -18.59 -20.33
C ARG A 507 -11.48 -17.69 -21.50
N GLU A 508 -12.33 -16.72 -21.85
CA GLU A 508 -11.96 -15.56 -22.67
C GLU A 508 -10.93 -14.68 -21.92
N SER A 509 -9.80 -15.28 -21.53
CA SER A 509 -8.62 -14.59 -21.06
C SER A 509 -8.03 -13.83 -22.26
N PRO A 510 -7.62 -12.55 -22.10
CA PRO A 510 -7.00 -11.82 -23.20
C PRO A 510 -5.82 -12.63 -23.78
N PRO A 511 -5.73 -12.81 -25.10
CA PRO A 511 -4.70 -13.66 -25.69
C PRO A 511 -3.31 -13.07 -25.41
N GLY A 512 -2.44 -13.85 -24.74
CA GLY A 512 -1.00 -13.54 -24.60
C GLY A 512 -0.42 -13.50 -23.18
N TYR A 513 -1.14 -13.90 -22.14
CA TYR A 513 -0.61 -13.98 -20.78
C TYR A 513 0.07 -15.33 -20.51
N SER A 514 1.38 -15.44 -20.77
CA SER A 514 2.24 -16.41 -20.10
C SER A 514 2.95 -15.71 -18.94
N ILE A 515 2.62 -16.13 -17.71
CA ILE A 515 3.21 -15.63 -16.47
C ILE A 515 4.62 -16.26 -16.34
N PRO A 516 5.66 -15.54 -15.91
CA PRO A 516 6.98 -16.14 -15.66
C PRO A 516 6.87 -17.34 -14.70
N ASP A 517 7.69 -18.39 -14.89
CA ASP A 517 7.88 -19.48 -13.93
C ASP A 517 8.22 -18.88 -12.56
N MET A 518 7.30 -18.96 -11.59
CA MET A 518 7.39 -18.19 -10.36
C MET A 518 7.26 -19.14 -9.17
N ALA A 519 8.25 -19.06 -8.26
CA ALA A 519 8.57 -20.10 -7.28
C ALA A 519 7.49 -20.26 -6.20
N CYS A 520 7.18 -21.51 -5.85
CA CYS A 520 6.23 -21.84 -4.79
C CYS A 520 6.60 -21.13 -3.47
N PRO A 521 5.63 -20.48 -2.78
CA PRO A 521 5.90 -19.75 -1.55
C PRO A 521 6.28 -20.67 -0.39
N GLY A 522 5.96 -21.96 -0.43
CA GLY A 522 6.31 -22.92 0.63
C GLY A 522 5.66 -22.62 2.00
N PHE A 523 4.60 -21.83 2.04
CA PHE A 523 3.72 -21.64 3.20
C PHE A 523 2.28 -21.35 2.77
N THR A 524 1.32 -21.52 3.67
CA THR A 524 -0.13 -21.38 3.40
C THR A 524 -0.85 -20.38 4.32
N ASP A 525 -0.27 -20.05 5.47
CA ASP A 525 -0.83 -19.09 6.44
C ASP A 525 0.29 -18.35 7.17
N VAL A 526 0.00 -17.14 7.65
CA VAL A 526 0.94 -16.29 8.38
C VAL A 526 0.29 -15.71 9.62
N ILE A 527 0.78 -16.16 10.78
CA ILE A 527 0.41 -15.62 12.08
C ILE A 527 1.46 -14.61 12.51
N VAL A 528 0.99 -13.52 13.12
CA VAL A 528 1.84 -12.45 13.61
C VAL A 528 1.63 -12.33 15.10
N THR A 529 2.72 -12.26 15.85
CA THR A 529 2.70 -11.94 17.29
C THR A 529 3.54 -10.72 17.55
N GLY A 530 3.22 -9.97 18.61
CA GLY A 530 4.11 -8.92 19.06
C GLY A 530 3.90 -8.50 20.51
N GLU A 531 4.84 -7.74 21.01
CA GLU A 531 4.85 -7.22 22.37
C GLU A 531 5.47 -5.84 22.42
N THR A 532 5.01 -5.00 23.35
CA THR A 532 5.66 -3.72 23.67
C THR A 532 6.84 -3.99 24.59
N ASP A 533 8.01 -3.39 24.31
CA ASP A 533 9.18 -3.54 25.17
C ASP A 533 8.98 -2.88 26.56
N PRO A 534 9.76 -3.29 27.59
CA PRO A 534 9.54 -2.84 28.96
C PRO A 534 9.59 -1.32 29.17
N ASP A 535 10.50 -0.63 28.48
CA ASP A 535 10.67 0.82 28.63
C ASP A 535 9.44 1.56 28.10
N HIS A 536 9.00 1.20 26.90
CA HIS A 536 7.80 1.77 26.28
C HIS A 536 6.53 1.34 27.03
N ALA A 537 6.51 0.14 27.60
CA ALA A 537 5.40 -0.35 28.41
C ALA A 537 5.22 0.49 29.69
N GLN A 538 6.31 0.90 30.33
CA GLN A 538 6.25 1.76 31.51
C GLN A 538 5.86 3.21 31.15
N ALA A 539 6.20 3.67 29.94
CA ALA A 539 5.89 5.01 29.46
C ALA A 539 4.42 5.17 28.99
N TRP A 540 3.94 4.24 28.17
CA TRP A 540 2.65 4.35 27.44
C TRP A 540 1.73 3.15 27.58
N GLY A 541 2.09 2.16 28.40
CA GLY A 541 1.33 0.93 28.60
C GLY A 541 1.92 -0.25 27.82
N GLY A 542 1.96 -1.41 28.49
CA GLY A 542 2.43 -2.66 27.89
C GLY A 542 1.29 -3.43 27.21
N PHE A 543 1.52 -3.85 25.98
CA PHE A 543 0.54 -4.58 25.18
C PHE A 543 1.12 -5.85 24.57
N LYS A 544 0.25 -6.83 24.38
CA LYS A 544 0.49 -8.02 23.54
C LYS A 544 -0.35 -7.91 22.28
N PHE A 545 0.16 -8.46 21.20
CA PHE A 545 -0.47 -8.47 19.91
C PHE A 545 -0.48 -9.87 19.33
N ILE A 546 -1.59 -10.23 18.70
CA ILE A 546 -1.69 -11.45 17.91
C ILE A 546 -2.62 -11.20 16.72
N GLY A 547 -2.31 -11.79 15.58
CA GLY A 547 -3.12 -11.59 14.39
C GLY A 547 -2.65 -12.42 13.23
N ARG A 548 -3.11 -12.05 12.04
CA ARG A 548 -2.92 -12.83 10.82
C ARG A 548 -2.76 -11.90 9.61
N VAL A 549 -2.05 -12.37 8.59
CA VAL A 549 -1.97 -11.71 7.28
C VAL A 549 -2.89 -12.44 6.30
N ARG A 550 -3.83 -11.72 5.67
CA ARG A 550 -4.61 -12.26 4.56
C ARG A 550 -3.76 -12.26 3.31
N LEU A 551 -3.28 -13.43 2.93
CA LEU A 551 -2.27 -13.57 1.88
C LEU A 551 -2.72 -13.13 0.48
N TYR A 552 -4.03 -13.12 0.22
CA TYR A 552 -4.59 -12.66 -1.05
C TYR A 552 -4.14 -11.23 -1.40
N ASP A 553 -4.21 -10.29 -0.46
CA ASP A 553 -3.88 -8.89 -0.69
C ASP A 553 -2.85 -8.32 0.30
N GLY A 554 -2.35 -9.14 1.21
CA GLY A 554 -1.38 -8.75 2.24
C GLY A 554 -1.98 -7.86 3.33
N LEU A 555 -3.30 -7.92 3.55
CA LEU A 555 -3.93 -7.17 4.63
C LEU A 555 -3.48 -7.73 5.98
N ILE A 556 -2.94 -6.86 6.83
CA ILE A 556 -2.47 -7.20 8.16
C ILE A 556 -3.56 -6.82 9.15
N VAL A 557 -4.01 -7.79 9.94
CA VAL A 557 -4.95 -7.56 11.05
C VAL A 557 -4.33 -8.05 12.34
N LEU A 558 -4.04 -7.12 13.26
CA LEU A 558 -3.54 -7.45 14.60
C LEU A 558 -4.58 -7.06 15.66
N LEU A 559 -4.81 -7.98 16.58
CA LEU A 559 -5.50 -7.71 17.83
C LEU A 559 -4.50 -7.31 18.90
N ARG A 560 -4.71 -6.15 19.52
CA ARG A 560 -3.96 -5.67 20.68
C ARG A 560 -4.75 -5.91 21.95
N GLU A 561 -4.10 -6.44 22.98
CA GLU A 561 -4.63 -6.59 24.34
C GLU A 561 -3.60 -6.12 25.38
N TRP A 562 -4.04 -5.79 26.59
CA TRP A 562 -3.13 -5.41 27.67
C TRP A 562 -2.21 -6.58 28.02
N ALA A 563 -0.93 -6.31 28.28
CA ALA A 563 0.03 -7.35 28.64
C ALA A 563 -0.22 -7.93 30.05
N ILE A 564 -0.93 -7.18 30.90
CA ILE A 564 -1.36 -7.62 32.24
C ILE A 564 -2.69 -8.36 32.08
N ASP A 565 -2.80 -9.55 32.67
CA ASP A 565 -4.00 -10.40 32.68
C ASP A 565 -5.14 -9.80 33.55
N GLU A 566 -5.48 -8.54 33.34
CA GLU A 566 -6.72 -7.97 33.86
C GLU A 566 -7.85 -8.21 32.86
N PRO A 567 -9.02 -8.73 33.27
CA PRO A 567 -10.15 -9.05 32.40
C PRO A 567 -10.91 -7.80 31.91
N ASN A 568 -10.20 -6.74 31.53
CA ASN A 568 -10.78 -5.50 31.02
C ASN A 568 -10.91 -5.53 29.49
N VAL A 569 -12.16 -5.73 29.03
CA VAL A 569 -12.57 -5.63 27.61
C VAL A 569 -12.23 -4.25 27.01
N HIS A 570 -12.04 -3.22 27.84
CA HIS A 570 -11.80 -1.83 27.44
C HIS A 570 -10.43 -1.53 26.81
N GLY A 571 -9.52 -2.52 26.70
CA GLY A 571 -8.18 -2.36 26.08
C GLY A 571 -8.00 -2.97 24.69
N ARG A 572 -8.98 -3.75 24.23
CA ARG A 572 -8.84 -4.63 23.07
C ARG A 572 -9.04 -3.88 21.76
N TRP A 573 -8.01 -3.68 20.94
CA TRP A 573 -8.10 -2.88 19.70
C TRP A 573 -7.64 -3.68 18.48
N LEU A 574 -8.33 -3.55 17.36
CA LEU A 574 -8.00 -4.16 16.07
C LEU A 574 -7.25 -3.17 15.20
N PHE A 575 -6.03 -3.48 14.80
CA PHE A 575 -5.21 -2.72 13.85
C PHE A 575 -5.31 -3.37 12.47
N ARG A 576 -5.77 -2.63 11.45
CA ARG A 576 -6.08 -3.15 10.12
C ARG A 576 -5.45 -2.27 9.05
N GLY A 577 -4.54 -2.81 8.25
CA GLY A 577 -3.80 -2.00 7.27
C GLY A 577 -2.82 -2.77 6.41
N TYR A 578 -2.13 -2.08 5.51
CA TYR A 578 -1.13 -2.68 4.63
C TYR A 578 0.26 -2.13 4.87
N LEU A 579 1.25 -2.98 4.62
CA LEU A 579 2.61 -2.55 4.41
C LEU A 579 2.75 -1.94 3.01
N ASN A 580 3.05 -0.64 2.94
CA ASN A 580 3.22 0.10 1.70
C ASN A 580 4.71 0.34 1.42
N GLY A 581 5.15 0.01 0.22
CA GLY A 581 6.54 0.14 -0.23
C GLY A 581 7.54 -0.63 0.66
N GLY A 582 7.10 -1.66 1.37
CA GLY A 582 7.93 -2.44 2.30
C GLY A 582 8.41 -1.69 3.56
N GLN A 583 7.86 -0.51 3.88
CA GLN A 583 8.37 0.33 4.98
C GLN A 583 7.30 0.86 5.93
N ASN A 584 6.15 1.27 5.38
CA ASN A 584 5.13 1.98 6.15
C ASN A 584 3.92 1.08 6.35
N TRP A 585 3.65 0.67 7.58
CA TRP A 585 2.39 -0.01 7.91
C TRP A 585 1.34 1.05 8.24
N VAL A 586 0.33 1.14 7.37
CA VAL A 586 -0.66 2.22 7.36
C VAL A 586 -2.05 1.63 7.38
N GLY A 587 -2.93 2.21 8.19
CA GLY A 587 -4.32 1.77 8.22
C GLY A 587 -5.13 2.41 9.33
N ARG A 588 -6.08 1.64 9.86
CA ARG A 588 -6.99 2.08 10.91
C ARG A 588 -7.06 1.10 12.05
N TRP A 589 -7.09 1.65 13.26
CA TRP A 589 -7.47 0.91 14.45
C TRP A 589 -8.98 1.02 14.66
N ARG A 590 -9.56 0.01 15.30
CA ARG A 590 -10.94 -0.02 15.80
C ARG A 590 -10.94 -0.56 17.23
N GLU A 591 -11.69 0.04 18.14
CA GLU A 591 -11.87 -0.56 19.46
C GLU A 591 -12.75 -1.82 19.37
N GLY A 592 -12.41 -2.83 20.17
CA GLY A 592 -13.02 -4.16 20.14
C GLY A 592 -14.03 -4.41 21.25
N GLY A 593 -14.41 -3.39 22.03
CA GLY A 593 -15.48 -3.50 23.02
C GLY A 593 -16.87 -3.40 22.40
N THR A 594 -16.98 -2.78 21.22
CA THR A 594 -18.23 -2.65 20.48
C THR A 594 -18.41 -3.75 19.43
N ASP A 595 -19.62 -4.31 19.35
CA ASP A 595 -19.99 -5.28 18.32
C ASP A 595 -19.70 -4.73 16.91
N LEU A 596 -19.15 -5.57 16.04
CA LEU A 596 -18.82 -5.13 14.68
C LEU A 596 -20.07 -4.68 13.88
N LYS A 597 -21.26 -5.18 14.23
CA LYS A 597 -22.55 -4.86 13.60
C LYS A 597 -23.11 -3.49 13.99
N VAL A 598 -22.41 -2.72 14.83
CA VAL A 598 -22.73 -1.33 15.10
C VAL A 598 -21.49 -0.45 14.90
N PRO A 599 -21.63 0.88 14.73
CA PRO A 599 -20.47 1.76 14.63
C PRO A 599 -19.65 1.71 15.91
N GLY A 600 -18.34 1.51 15.78
CA GLY A 600 -17.38 1.55 16.89
C GLY A 600 -16.37 2.69 16.68
N MET A 601 -15.61 3.03 17.73
CA MET A 601 -14.59 4.06 17.60
C MET A 601 -13.45 3.58 16.71
N GLU A 602 -13.08 4.42 15.74
CA GLU A 602 -12.03 4.12 14.78
C GLU A 602 -11.14 5.34 14.53
N GLY A 603 -9.87 5.09 14.24
CA GLY A 603 -8.91 6.14 13.92
C GLY A 603 -7.74 5.64 13.09
N PRO A 604 -7.01 6.52 12.40
CA PRO A 604 -5.88 6.13 11.59
C PRO A 604 -4.62 5.87 12.43
N PHE A 605 -3.72 5.05 11.90
CA PHE A 605 -2.37 4.87 12.44
C PHE A 605 -1.33 4.75 11.32
N THR A 606 -0.09 5.05 11.67
CA THR A 606 1.10 4.78 10.84
C THR A 606 2.23 4.27 11.72
N LEU A 607 2.80 3.13 11.36
CA LEU A 607 3.99 2.57 12.00
C LEU A 607 5.10 2.42 10.97
N ASN A 608 6.34 2.59 11.42
CA ASN A 608 7.55 2.33 10.63
C ASN A 608 8.49 1.41 11.39
N LYS A 609 9.28 0.64 10.64
CA LYS A 609 10.41 -0.08 11.23
C LYS A 609 11.48 0.90 11.71
N TYR A 610 12.16 0.54 12.79
CA TYR A 610 13.38 1.18 13.25
C TYR A 610 14.34 0.12 13.77
N ASP A 611 15.64 0.41 13.71
CA ASP A 611 16.67 -0.40 14.35
C ASP A 611 16.97 0.21 15.72
N GLU A 612 17.18 -0.62 16.75
CA GLU A 612 17.75 -0.15 18.02
C GLU A 612 19.18 0.32 17.74
N LEU A 613 19.45 1.59 18.05
CA LEU A 613 20.75 2.25 17.83
C LEU A 613 21.86 1.69 18.74
#